data_AF-A0A3M7BGP2-F1
#
_entry.id   AF-A0A3M7BGP2-F1
#
_cell.length_a   1.000
_cell.length_b   1.000
_cell.length_c   1.000
_cell.angle_alpha   90.00
_cell.angle_beta   90.00
_cell.angle_gamma   90.00
#
_symmetry.space_group_name_H-M   'P 1'
#
loop_
_entity.id
_entity.type
_entity.pdbx_description
1 polymer ?
#
loop_
_entity_poly.entity_id
_entity_poly.type
_entity_poly.pdbx_seq_one_letter_code
_entity_poly.pdbx_strand_id
1 'polypeptide(L)'
;MLIHDEGGMTMQARIIPSFARSGRPRAKLMAYERSLDDFGDLPHVITETGTLMGLLDSYVQNIRAIILAVVQASNDIANQSIIQKSKRFDQTGGRTVGIITKPDLVNIGTEGRVAALSKNQDEMRLILGVFLPKNPSPTELSELSNHLLGEQNEETLFARSPWNQHQLHKEKLGASNLRGSLQQLLDNHLGHELAKIREEIRTLLRKVDHELSDGA
;
A
#
# COMPACT_ATOMS: atom_id res chain seq x y z
N MET A 1 -7.34 -30.25 29.49
CA MET A 1 -8.23 -31.20 28.80
C MET A 1 -9.22 -30.35 28.03
N LEU A 2 -8.97 -30.12 26.74
CA LEU A 2 -9.76 -29.23 25.90
C LEU A 2 -10.45 -30.06 24.84
N ILE A 3 -11.78 -29.97 24.83
CA ILE A 3 -12.66 -30.56 23.83
C ILE A 3 -12.74 -29.56 22.67
N HIS A 4 -12.56 -30.07 21.47
CA HIS A 4 -12.67 -29.36 20.20
C HIS A 4 -14.14 -29.04 19.93
N ASP A 5 -14.46 -27.81 19.50
CA ASP A 5 -15.75 -27.47 18.90
C ASP A 5 -15.51 -26.76 17.56
N GLU A 6 -16.19 -27.23 16.52
CA GLU A 6 -16.12 -26.74 15.15
C GLU A 6 -16.96 -25.47 15.01
N GLY A 7 -16.34 -24.29 14.93
CA GLY A 7 -17.05 -23.03 14.71
C GLY A 7 -16.11 -21.95 14.17
N GLY A 8 -16.53 -21.29 13.09
CA GLY A 8 -15.74 -20.39 12.24
C GLY A 8 -14.82 -19.40 12.97
N MET A 9 -13.66 -19.16 12.37
CA MET A 9 -12.61 -18.30 12.90
C MET A 9 -13.08 -16.83 12.82
N THR A 10 -13.79 -16.36 13.84
CA THR A 10 -14.24 -14.97 13.94
C THR A 10 -13.06 -14.04 14.20
N MET A 11 -12.87 -13.06 13.31
CA MET A 11 -11.79 -12.08 13.38
C MET A 11 -12.31 -10.74 13.90
N GLN A 12 -11.55 -10.04 14.74
CA GLN A 12 -11.94 -8.73 15.26
C GLN A 12 -11.08 -7.62 14.67
N ALA A 13 -11.73 -6.64 14.03
CA ALA A 13 -11.10 -5.42 13.54
C ALA A 13 -11.31 -4.26 14.52
N ARG A 14 -10.21 -3.63 14.93
CA ARG A 14 -10.21 -2.46 15.83
C ARG A 14 -9.33 -1.36 15.26
N ILE A 15 -9.71 -0.10 15.49
CA ILE A 15 -8.90 1.05 15.11
C ILE A 15 -7.99 1.44 16.28
N ILE A 16 -6.69 1.54 16.01
CA ILE A 16 -5.72 2.13 16.93
C ILE A 16 -5.38 3.54 16.44
N PRO A 17 -5.97 4.60 17.03
CA PRO A 17 -5.69 5.96 16.59
C PRO A 17 -4.30 6.41 17.05
N SER A 18 -3.62 7.18 16.19
CA SER A 18 -2.35 7.85 16.52
C SER A 18 -2.45 8.67 17.81
N PHE A 19 -1.35 8.70 18.58
CA PHE A 19 -1.22 9.46 19.83
C PHE A 19 -1.46 10.97 19.66
N ALA A 20 -1.30 11.50 18.46
CA ALA A 20 -1.52 12.92 18.17
C ALA A 20 -3.00 13.35 18.11
N ARG A 21 -3.96 12.40 18.02
CA ARG A 21 -5.40 12.73 18.02
C ARG A 21 -5.92 12.83 19.46
N SER A 22 -6.53 13.96 19.83
CA SER A 22 -7.17 14.19 21.13
C SER A 22 -8.68 14.45 21.01
N GLY A 23 -9.40 14.32 22.13
CA GLY A 23 -10.85 14.64 22.21
C GLY A 23 -11.79 13.62 21.56
N ARG A 24 -13.01 14.09 21.21
CA ARG A 24 -14.10 13.26 20.64
C ARG A 24 -13.69 12.40 19.42
N PRO A 25 -12.83 12.87 18.49
CA PRO A 25 -12.37 12.05 17.37
C PRO A 25 -11.57 10.81 17.79
N ARG A 26 -10.75 10.90 18.85
CA ARG A 26 -9.99 9.76 19.37
C ARG A 26 -10.92 8.73 20.00
N ALA A 27 -11.89 9.18 20.80
CA ALA A 27 -12.87 8.31 21.45
C ALA A 27 -13.73 7.56 20.43
N LYS A 28 -14.19 8.24 19.37
CA LYS A 28 -14.99 7.64 18.30
C LYS A 28 -14.23 6.55 17.53
N LEU A 29 -12.91 6.71 17.37
CA LEU A 29 -12.05 5.72 16.73
C LEU A 29 -11.73 4.53 17.66
N MET A 30 -11.46 4.78 18.94
CA MET A 30 -11.21 3.69 19.90
C MET A 30 -12.45 2.83 20.18
N ALA A 31 -13.65 3.40 20.03
CA ALA A 31 -14.91 2.69 20.15
C ALA A 31 -15.27 1.85 18.90
N TYR A 32 -14.46 1.91 17.83
CA TYR A 32 -14.71 1.12 16.64
C TYR A 32 -14.26 -0.33 16.86
N GLU A 33 -15.22 -1.23 16.83
CA GLU A 33 -15.02 -2.68 16.89
C GLU A 33 -15.97 -3.37 15.90
N ARG A 34 -15.43 -4.25 15.06
CA ARG A 34 -16.19 -5.10 14.14
C ARG A 34 -15.73 -6.54 14.27
N SER A 35 -16.69 -7.43 14.48
CA SER A 35 -16.48 -8.87 14.28
C SER A 35 -16.65 -9.16 12.79
N LEU A 36 -15.77 -10.00 12.25
CA LEU A 36 -15.74 -10.44 10.88
C LEU A 36 -15.85 -11.95 10.89
N ASP A 37 -16.81 -12.45 10.13
CA ASP A 37 -17.03 -13.89 9.99
C ASP A 37 -16.16 -14.47 8.86
N ASP A 38 -15.78 -13.62 7.89
CA ASP A 38 -14.85 -13.93 6.81
C ASP A 38 -14.07 -12.69 6.34
N PHE A 39 -12.95 -12.91 5.64
CA PHE A 39 -12.14 -11.86 5.02
C PHE A 39 -12.87 -11.08 3.91
N GLY A 40 -13.99 -11.60 3.37
CA GLY A 40 -14.86 -10.89 2.43
C GLY A 40 -15.41 -9.56 2.95
N ASP A 41 -15.49 -9.39 4.28
CA ASP A 41 -16.00 -8.16 4.91
C ASP A 41 -14.94 -7.07 5.09
N LEU A 42 -13.65 -7.39 4.88
CA LEU A 42 -12.54 -6.44 5.02
C LEU A 42 -12.69 -5.16 4.18
N PRO A 43 -13.10 -5.20 2.89
CA PRO A 43 -13.26 -3.97 2.11
C PRO A 43 -14.30 -3.03 2.71
N HIS A 44 -15.35 -3.57 3.32
CA HIS A 44 -16.41 -2.80 3.96
C HIS A 44 -15.90 -2.11 5.23
N VAL A 45 -15.15 -2.85 6.07
CA VAL A 45 -14.47 -2.31 7.25
C VAL A 45 -13.46 -1.24 6.88
N ILE A 46 -12.63 -1.46 5.87
CA ILE A 46 -11.63 -0.47 5.39
C ILE A 46 -12.32 0.81 4.94
N THR A 47 -13.44 0.70 4.21
CA THR A 47 -14.19 1.88 3.72
C THR A 47 -14.89 2.62 4.86
N GLU A 48 -15.53 1.88 5.79
CA GLU A 48 -16.19 2.44 6.96
C GLU A 48 -15.20 3.18 7.86
N THR A 49 -14.08 2.52 8.20
CA THR A 49 -13.00 3.12 9.01
C THR A 49 -12.34 4.32 8.32
N GLY A 50 -12.08 4.24 7.01
CA GLY A 50 -11.53 5.34 6.22
C GLY A 50 -12.44 6.57 6.22
N THR A 51 -13.76 6.37 6.15
CA THR A 51 -14.76 7.45 6.27
C THR A 51 -14.81 8.02 7.68
N LEU A 52 -14.82 7.14 8.70
CA LEU A 52 -14.87 7.52 10.12
C LEU A 52 -13.65 8.35 10.55
N MET A 53 -12.50 8.04 9.96
CA MET A 53 -11.25 8.76 10.16
C MET A 53 -11.14 10.04 9.29
N GLY A 54 -12.09 10.26 8.36
CA GLY A 54 -12.10 11.38 7.40
C GLY A 54 -11.04 11.29 6.29
N LEU A 55 -10.52 10.09 6.03
CA LEU A 55 -9.29 9.87 5.25
C LEU A 55 -9.52 9.66 3.76
N LEU A 56 -10.71 9.23 3.34
CA LEU A 56 -10.87 8.66 2.00
C LEU A 56 -10.50 9.64 0.88
N ASP A 57 -10.94 10.90 0.99
CA ASP A 57 -10.57 11.94 0.03
C ASP A 57 -9.37 12.78 0.50
N SER A 58 -9.25 13.03 1.81
CA SER A 58 -8.21 13.91 2.36
C SER A 58 -6.80 13.33 2.26
N TYR A 59 -6.61 12.01 2.31
CA TYR A 59 -5.29 11.39 2.23
C TYR A 59 -4.76 11.33 0.80
N VAL A 60 -5.61 11.01 -0.18
CA VAL A 60 -5.17 10.96 -1.58
C VAL A 60 -4.90 12.37 -2.12
N GLN A 61 -5.65 13.36 -1.63
CA GLN A 61 -5.41 14.78 -1.91
C GLN A 61 -4.19 15.35 -1.18
N ASN A 62 -3.81 14.81 -0.03
CA ASN A 62 -2.61 15.26 0.69
C ASN A 62 -1.37 14.94 -0.16
N ILE A 63 -0.68 15.98 -0.63
CA ILE A 63 0.51 15.84 -1.48
C ILE A 63 1.63 15.04 -0.78
N ARG A 64 1.61 15.02 0.55
CA ARG A 64 2.55 14.31 1.43
C ARG A 64 2.18 12.84 1.64
N ALA A 65 1.20 12.31 0.91
CA ALA A 65 0.90 10.88 0.93
C ALA A 65 1.59 10.19 -0.25
N ILE A 66 2.27 9.08 0.04
CA ILE A 66 2.70 8.10 -0.96
C ILE A 66 1.48 7.25 -1.33
N ILE A 67 1.22 7.12 -2.62
CA ILE A 67 0.11 6.32 -3.16
C ILE A 67 0.66 4.94 -3.53
N LEU A 68 0.08 3.88 -2.98
CA LEU A 68 0.35 2.50 -3.40
C LEU A 68 -0.78 2.03 -4.32
N ALA A 69 -0.51 1.98 -5.62
CA ALA A 69 -1.47 1.50 -6.61
C ALA A 69 -1.31 -0.01 -6.77
N VAL A 70 -2.08 -0.77 -5.98
CA VAL A 70 -2.06 -2.24 -5.99
C VAL A 70 -3.08 -2.77 -6.98
N VAL A 71 -2.62 -3.61 -7.91
CA VAL A 71 -3.42 -4.27 -8.93
C VAL A 71 -3.10 -5.75 -8.97
N GLN A 72 -4.05 -6.58 -9.40
CA GLN A 72 -3.78 -7.99 -9.67
C GLN A 72 -3.29 -8.16 -11.11
N ALA A 73 -2.34 -9.06 -11.32
CA ALA A 73 -1.85 -9.48 -12.63
C ALA A 73 -2.93 -10.33 -13.33
N SER A 74 -3.98 -9.67 -13.81
CA SER A 74 -5.05 -10.28 -14.58
C SER A 74 -5.01 -9.78 -16.02
N ASN A 75 -5.82 -10.42 -16.88
CA ASN A 75 -5.95 -10.02 -18.26
C ASN A 75 -6.51 -8.58 -18.47
N ASP A 76 -6.99 -7.91 -17.43
CA ASP A 76 -7.62 -6.59 -17.51
C ASP A 76 -6.93 -5.52 -16.67
N ILE A 77 -5.63 -5.70 -16.39
CA ILE A 77 -4.86 -4.74 -15.59
C ILE A 77 -4.93 -3.29 -16.11
N ALA A 78 -5.05 -3.08 -17.43
CA ALA A 78 -5.25 -1.76 -18.05
C ALA A 78 -6.65 -1.16 -17.75
N ASN A 79 -7.65 -2.01 -17.52
CA ASN A 79 -9.01 -1.62 -17.15
C ASN A 79 -9.19 -1.43 -15.64
N GLN A 80 -8.18 -1.74 -14.81
CA GLN A 80 -8.27 -1.56 -13.37
C GLN A 80 -8.29 -0.06 -13.04
N SER A 81 -9.44 0.40 -12.54
CA SER A 81 -9.77 1.80 -12.27
C SER A 81 -8.81 2.48 -11.30
N ILE A 82 -8.06 1.72 -10.49
CA ILE A 82 -7.15 2.26 -9.47
C ILE A 82 -5.98 3.04 -10.09
N ILE A 83 -5.44 2.58 -11.22
CA ILE A 83 -4.31 3.26 -11.86
C ILE A 83 -4.77 4.53 -12.58
N GLN A 84 -5.99 4.51 -13.16
CA GLN A 84 -6.64 5.72 -13.70
C GLN A 84 -7.02 6.70 -12.58
N LYS A 85 -7.45 6.20 -11.42
CA LYS A 85 -7.83 7.03 -10.27
C LYS A 85 -6.61 7.69 -9.65
N SER A 86 -5.46 7.01 -9.56
CA SER A 86 -4.22 7.63 -9.08
C SER A 86 -3.73 8.76 -9.99
N LYS A 87 -3.93 8.70 -11.32
CA LYS A 87 -3.62 9.81 -12.25
C LYS A 87 -4.27 11.14 -11.86
N ARG A 88 -5.49 11.10 -11.30
CA ARG A 88 -6.21 12.31 -10.89
C ARG A 88 -5.52 13.04 -9.74
N PHE A 89 -4.74 12.32 -8.93
CA PHE A 89 -4.10 12.84 -7.74
C PHE A 89 -2.56 12.94 -7.88
N ASP A 90 -1.95 12.24 -8.83
CA ASP A 90 -0.52 12.29 -9.13
C ASP A 90 -0.25 12.16 -10.63
N GLN A 91 -0.40 13.27 -11.36
CA GLN A 91 -0.16 13.33 -12.81
C GLN A 91 1.31 13.07 -13.18
N THR A 92 2.24 13.36 -12.27
CA THR A 92 3.68 13.19 -12.50
C THR A 92 4.18 11.78 -12.21
N GLY A 93 3.40 10.96 -11.49
CA GLY A 93 3.83 9.65 -11.01
C GLY A 93 4.97 9.71 -9.99
N GLY A 94 5.22 10.87 -9.38
CA GLY A 94 6.35 11.13 -8.48
C GLY A 94 6.14 10.61 -7.06
N ARG A 95 4.90 10.30 -6.68
CA ARG A 95 4.53 9.80 -5.34
C ARG A 95 3.72 8.51 -5.39
N THR A 96 3.59 7.91 -6.57
CA THR A 96 2.82 6.68 -6.79
C THR A 96 3.75 5.51 -7.07
N VAL A 97 3.64 4.46 -6.27
CA VAL A 97 4.30 3.16 -6.48
C VAL A 97 3.28 2.18 -7.06
N GLY A 98 3.60 1.57 -8.21
CA GLY A 98 2.77 0.51 -8.78
C GLY A 98 3.13 -0.84 -8.16
N ILE A 99 2.12 -1.64 -7.82
CA ILE A 99 2.33 -3.00 -7.31
C ILE A 99 1.41 -3.94 -8.08
N ILE A 100 1.99 -4.87 -8.82
CA ILE A 100 1.27 -5.90 -9.58
C ILE A 100 1.39 -7.24 -8.85
N THR A 101 0.32 -7.64 -8.19
CA THR A 101 0.24 -8.84 -7.35
C THR A 101 -0.28 -10.05 -8.10
N LYS A 102 -0.02 -11.24 -7.55
CA LYS A 102 -0.44 -12.55 -8.10
C LYS A 102 0.05 -12.80 -9.55
N PRO A 103 1.35 -12.64 -9.83
CA PRO A 103 1.92 -12.91 -11.16
C PRO A 103 1.77 -14.39 -11.59
N ASP A 104 1.52 -15.29 -10.65
CA ASP A 104 1.23 -16.71 -10.87
C ASP A 104 -0.13 -16.98 -11.53
N LEU A 105 -1.09 -16.04 -11.43
CA LEU A 105 -2.42 -16.18 -12.04
C LEU A 105 -2.52 -15.61 -13.46
N VAL A 106 -1.39 -15.16 -14.01
CA VAL A 106 -1.35 -14.65 -15.38
C VAL A 106 -1.53 -15.80 -16.35
N ASN A 107 -2.39 -15.61 -17.35
CA ASN A 107 -2.60 -16.61 -18.39
C ASN A 107 -1.37 -16.71 -19.29
N ILE A 108 -1.06 -17.93 -19.71
CA ILE A 108 0.04 -18.21 -20.64
C ILE A 108 -0.15 -17.39 -21.92
N GLY A 109 0.84 -16.57 -22.26
CA GLY A 109 0.84 -15.69 -23.42
C GLY A 109 0.49 -14.23 -23.10
N THR A 110 0.09 -13.89 -21.87
CA THR A 110 -0.19 -12.50 -21.46
C THR A 110 0.84 -11.91 -20.48
N GLU A 111 1.84 -12.69 -20.07
CA GLU A 111 2.96 -12.28 -19.22
C GLU A 111 3.76 -11.13 -19.83
N GLY A 112 3.95 -11.15 -21.16
CA GLY A 112 4.64 -10.08 -21.88
C GLY A 112 4.00 -8.70 -21.67
N ARG A 113 2.66 -8.65 -21.56
CA ARG A 113 1.96 -7.40 -21.25
C ARG A 113 2.23 -6.96 -19.81
N VAL A 114 2.14 -7.87 -18.84
CA VAL A 114 2.45 -7.56 -17.44
C VAL A 114 3.91 -7.10 -17.29
N ALA A 115 4.84 -7.71 -18.03
CA ALA A 115 6.24 -7.31 -18.07
C ALA A 115 6.47 -5.96 -18.76
N ALA A 116 5.68 -5.60 -19.78
CA ALA A 116 5.74 -4.27 -20.37
C ALA A 116 5.28 -3.19 -19.36
N LEU A 117 4.20 -3.47 -18.62
CA LEU A 117 3.71 -2.59 -17.56
C LEU A 117 4.73 -2.40 -16.44
N SER A 118 5.39 -3.48 -16.02
CA SER A 118 6.42 -3.43 -14.97
C SER A 118 7.61 -2.55 -15.36
N LYS A 119 7.92 -2.52 -16.66
CA LYS A 119 8.96 -1.69 -17.27
C LYS A 119 8.51 -0.25 -17.55
N ASN A 120 7.34 0.18 -17.05
CA ASN A 120 6.76 1.50 -17.34
C ASN A 120 6.64 1.77 -18.86
N GLN A 121 6.37 0.74 -19.68
CA GLN A 121 6.18 0.90 -21.13
C GLN A 121 4.73 1.23 -21.52
N ASP A 122 3.87 1.43 -20.54
CA ASP A 122 2.50 1.93 -20.75
C ASP A 122 2.47 3.46 -20.77
N GLU A 123 1.31 4.03 -21.06
CA GLU A 123 1.07 5.48 -21.00
C GLU A 123 1.37 6.12 -19.62
N MET A 124 1.50 5.30 -18.57
CA MET A 124 1.90 5.74 -17.23
C MET A 124 3.36 5.45 -16.93
N ARG A 125 4.14 6.52 -16.82
CA ARG A 125 5.49 6.49 -16.27
C ARG A 125 5.43 6.72 -14.76
N LEU A 126 5.37 5.64 -13.99
CA LEU A 126 5.52 5.74 -12.53
C LEU A 126 7.01 5.93 -12.21
N ILE A 127 7.36 7.12 -11.71
CA ILE A 127 8.76 7.49 -11.42
C ILE A 127 9.35 6.55 -10.35
N LEU A 128 8.53 6.16 -9.36
CA LEU A 128 8.93 5.21 -8.31
C LEU A 128 8.97 3.75 -8.81
N GLY A 129 8.45 3.50 -10.01
CA GLY A 129 8.41 2.21 -10.67
C GLY A 129 7.24 1.32 -10.27
N VAL A 130 7.25 0.12 -10.85
CA VAL A 130 6.24 -0.91 -10.66
C VAL A 130 6.92 -2.17 -10.13
N PHE A 131 6.41 -2.71 -9.02
CA PHE A 131 6.92 -3.92 -8.38
C PHE A 131 6.02 -5.12 -8.66
N LEU A 132 6.62 -6.31 -8.80
CA LEU A 132 5.91 -7.57 -9.00
C LEU A 132 6.21 -8.54 -7.84
N PRO A 133 5.48 -8.44 -6.71
CA PRO A 133 5.57 -9.43 -5.64
C PRO A 133 4.67 -10.65 -5.93
N LYS A 134 5.16 -11.84 -5.55
CA LYS A 134 4.35 -13.06 -5.41
C LYS A 134 3.98 -13.23 -3.95
N ASN A 135 2.72 -12.98 -3.63
CA ASN A 135 2.21 -13.28 -2.29
C ASN A 135 2.01 -14.80 -2.14
N PRO A 136 2.20 -15.35 -0.93
CA PRO A 136 1.92 -16.76 -0.67
C PRO A 136 0.45 -17.09 -0.94
N SER A 137 0.19 -18.21 -1.59
CA SER A 137 -1.17 -18.74 -1.74
C SER A 137 -1.72 -19.26 -0.40
N PRO A 138 -3.05 -19.39 -0.24
CA PRO A 138 -3.65 -19.95 0.98
C PRO A 138 -3.10 -21.34 1.37
N THR A 139 -2.75 -22.16 0.37
CA THR A 139 -2.10 -23.46 0.55
C THR A 139 -0.65 -23.33 1.02
N GLU A 140 0.11 -22.38 0.46
CA GLU A 140 1.46 -22.07 0.95
C GLU A 140 1.41 -21.43 2.36
N LEU A 141 0.33 -20.73 2.71
CA LEU A 141 0.05 -20.13 4.03
C LEU A 141 -0.11 -21.16 5.15
N SER A 142 -0.65 -22.34 4.86
CA SER A 142 -0.70 -23.43 5.86
C SER A 142 0.65 -24.11 6.12
N GLU A 143 1.60 -24.00 5.19
CA GLU A 143 2.96 -24.56 5.32
C GLU A 143 3.97 -23.52 5.84
N LEU A 144 3.50 -22.29 6.09
CA LEU A 144 4.29 -21.05 6.14
C LEU A 144 4.97 -20.77 7.49
N SER A 145 5.61 -21.79 8.06
CA SER A 145 6.58 -21.60 9.14
C SER A 145 7.87 -20.91 8.64
N ASN A 146 8.10 -20.85 7.32
CA ASN A 146 9.37 -20.44 6.71
C ASN A 146 9.22 -19.33 5.67
N HIS A 147 9.47 -18.07 6.07
CA HIS A 147 9.56 -16.92 5.15
C HIS A 147 10.52 -17.16 3.96
N LEU A 148 11.60 -17.92 4.17
CA LEU A 148 12.56 -18.32 3.13
C LEU A 148 11.94 -19.12 1.98
N LEU A 149 10.85 -19.84 2.23
CA LEU A 149 10.18 -20.64 1.20
C LEU A 149 9.43 -19.75 0.21
N GLY A 150 8.86 -18.64 0.70
CA GLY A 150 8.18 -17.66 -0.14
C GLY A 150 9.12 -16.98 -1.13
N GLU A 151 10.29 -16.54 -0.66
CA GLU A 151 11.32 -15.90 -1.50
C GLU A 151 11.85 -16.87 -2.58
N GLN A 152 12.11 -18.14 -2.21
CA GLN A 152 12.55 -19.16 -3.17
C GLN A 152 11.49 -19.49 -4.23
N ASN A 153 10.21 -19.56 -3.83
CA ASN A 153 9.11 -19.82 -4.76
C ASN A 153 8.94 -18.66 -5.76
N GLU A 154 9.16 -17.43 -5.29
CA GLU A 154 9.12 -16.23 -6.12
C GLU A 154 10.29 -16.17 -7.10
N GLU A 155 11.52 -16.46 -6.65
CA GLU A 155 12.69 -16.54 -7.52
C GLU A 155 12.49 -17.62 -8.60
N THR A 156 11.96 -18.79 -8.20
CA THR A 156 11.66 -19.89 -9.12
C THR A 156 10.60 -19.51 -10.16
N LEU A 157 9.58 -18.73 -9.78
CA LEU A 157 8.55 -18.25 -10.71
C LEU A 157 9.14 -17.37 -11.81
N PHE A 158 9.93 -16.37 -11.42
CA PHE A 158 10.50 -15.42 -12.38
C PHE A 158 11.70 -15.99 -13.16
N ALA A 159 12.33 -17.06 -12.67
CA ALA A 159 13.37 -17.79 -13.38
C ALA A 159 12.82 -18.74 -14.47
N ARG A 160 11.53 -19.08 -14.44
CA ARG A 160 10.89 -19.98 -15.42
C ARG A 160 10.37 -19.22 -16.65
N SER A 161 10.19 -19.95 -17.75
CA SER A 161 9.51 -19.45 -18.95
C SER A 161 8.01 -19.28 -18.67
N PRO A 162 7.35 -18.22 -19.20
CA PRO A 162 7.90 -17.19 -20.09
C PRO A 162 8.50 -15.97 -19.36
N TRP A 163 8.38 -15.87 -18.04
CA TRP A 163 8.85 -14.71 -17.27
C TRP A 163 10.33 -14.36 -17.47
N ASN A 164 11.20 -15.37 -17.53
CA ASN A 164 12.64 -15.16 -17.74
C ASN A 164 13.00 -14.58 -19.12
N GLN A 165 12.11 -14.68 -20.11
CA GLN A 165 12.33 -14.16 -21.48
C GLN A 165 12.00 -12.66 -21.56
N HIS A 166 11.28 -12.11 -20.58
CA HIS A 166 10.78 -10.74 -20.64
C HIS A 166 11.73 -9.69 -20.05
N GLN A 167 12.95 -10.04 -19.66
CA GLN A 167 13.99 -9.11 -19.18
C GLN A 167 13.46 -8.13 -18.10
N LEU A 168 12.90 -8.69 -17.03
CA LEU A 168 12.39 -7.91 -15.91
C LEU A 168 13.53 -7.33 -15.07
N HIS A 169 13.29 -6.15 -14.50
CA HIS A 169 14.15 -5.50 -13.51
C HIS A 169 14.16 -6.30 -12.22
N LYS A 170 15.26 -7.01 -11.91
CA LYS A 170 15.36 -7.88 -10.73
C LYS A 170 15.12 -7.13 -9.42
N GLU A 171 15.53 -5.87 -9.35
CA GLU A 171 15.33 -4.94 -8.25
C GLU A 171 13.87 -4.54 -8.02
N LYS A 172 12.98 -4.81 -8.98
CA LYS A 172 11.53 -4.60 -8.89
C LYS A 172 10.74 -5.90 -8.72
N LEU A 173 11.42 -7.04 -8.74
CA LEU A 173 10.81 -8.32 -8.48
C LEU A 173 10.81 -8.60 -6.99
N GLY A 174 9.65 -8.96 -6.51
CA GLY A 174 9.54 -9.63 -5.25
C GLY A 174 9.22 -8.80 -4.02
N ALA A 175 8.71 -9.50 -3.01
CA ALA A 175 8.26 -8.88 -1.77
C ALA A 175 9.41 -8.26 -0.95
N SER A 176 10.59 -8.90 -0.97
CA SER A 176 11.77 -8.43 -0.23
C SER A 176 12.28 -7.10 -0.79
N ASN A 177 12.42 -7.00 -2.12
CA ASN A 177 12.84 -5.77 -2.79
C ASN A 177 11.80 -4.65 -2.68
N LEU A 178 10.50 -5.00 -2.77
CA LEU A 178 9.41 -4.06 -2.52
C LEU A 178 9.51 -3.48 -1.10
N ARG A 179 9.68 -4.33 -0.07
CA ARG A 179 9.81 -3.90 1.32
C ARG A 179 11.00 -2.96 1.51
N GLY A 180 12.19 -3.34 1.02
CA GLY A 180 13.39 -2.51 1.12
C GLY A 180 13.21 -1.15 0.43
N SER A 181 12.61 -1.15 -0.76
CA SER A 181 12.35 0.08 -1.51
C SER A 181 11.31 0.98 -0.83
N LEU A 182 10.23 0.41 -0.29
CA LEU A 182 9.21 1.15 0.44
C LEU A 182 9.76 1.75 1.74
N GLN A 183 10.64 1.02 2.43
CA GLN A 183 11.29 1.52 3.63
C GLN A 183 12.17 2.74 3.32
N GLN A 184 13.04 2.65 2.31
CA GLN A 184 13.86 3.78 1.88
C GLN A 184 13.01 4.97 1.41
N LEU A 185 11.93 4.70 0.66
CA LEU A 185 11.01 5.72 0.20
C LEU A 185 10.35 6.44 1.38
N LEU A 186 9.87 5.68 2.38
CA LEU A 186 9.25 6.22 3.58
C LEU A 186 10.25 7.05 4.40
N ASP A 187 11.48 6.55 4.58
CA ASP A 187 12.52 7.25 5.36
C ASP A 187 12.88 8.59 4.71
N ASN A 188 13.10 8.59 3.38
CA ASN A 188 13.38 9.81 2.62
C ASN A 188 12.20 10.79 2.66
N HIS A 189 10.98 10.28 2.52
CA HIS A 189 9.77 11.08 2.55
C HIS A 189 9.57 11.72 3.94
N LEU A 190 9.73 10.94 5.00
CA LEU A 190 9.62 11.41 6.38
C LEU A 190 10.69 12.46 6.69
N GLY A 191 11.94 12.24 6.27
CA GLY A 191 13.03 13.20 6.47
C GLY A 191 12.73 14.57 5.85
N HIS A 192 12.27 14.59 4.59
CA HIS A 192 11.89 15.84 3.91
C HIS A 192 10.66 16.51 4.54
N GLU A 193 9.61 15.75 4.86
CA GLU A 193 8.39 16.32 5.39
C GLU A 193 8.53 16.83 6.84
N LEU A 194 9.30 16.14 7.69
CA LEU A 194 9.59 16.63 9.04
C LEU A 194 10.37 17.96 9.01
N ALA A 195 11.30 18.13 8.05
CA ALA A 195 12.03 19.37 7.88
C ALA A 195 11.09 20.53 7.50
N LYS A 196 10.15 20.30 6.59
CA LYS A 196 9.13 21.29 6.19
C LYS A 196 8.19 21.64 7.35
N ILE A 197 7.66 20.62 8.03
CA ILE A 197 6.75 20.81 9.17
C ILE A 197 7.43 21.64 10.26
N ARG A 198 8.72 21.39 10.55
CA ARG A 198 9.48 22.19 11.51
C ARG A 198 9.57 23.66 11.11
N GLU A 199 9.76 23.95 9.83
CA GLU A 199 9.83 25.35 9.36
C GLU A 199 8.46 26.02 9.32
N GLU A 200 7.40 25.28 8.98
CA GLU A 200 6.01 25.75 9.09
C GLU A 200 5.67 26.12 10.54
N ILE A 201 6.00 25.25 11.51
CA ILE A 201 5.78 25.52 12.95
C ILE A 201 6.55 26.76 13.40
N ARG A 202 7.82 26.91 13.01
CA ARG A 202 8.62 28.10 13.34
C ARG A 202 8.02 29.37 12.76
N THR A 203 7.54 29.30 11.53
CA THR A 203 6.89 30.44 10.86
C THR A 203 5.59 30.81 11.55
N LEU A 204 4.79 29.81 11.95
CA LEU A 204 3.56 30.03 12.71
C LEU A 204 3.83 30.65 14.08
N LEU A 205 4.83 30.16 14.80
CA LEU A 205 5.26 30.71 16.09
C LEU A 205 5.69 32.18 15.95
N ARG A 206 6.56 32.49 14.98
CA ARG A 206 6.96 33.88 14.70
C ARG A 206 5.77 34.78 14.39
N LYS A 207 4.77 34.26 13.66
CA LYS A 207 3.57 35.02 13.31
C LYS A 207 2.72 35.33 14.55
N VAL A 208 2.51 34.33 15.41
CA VAL A 208 1.77 34.50 16.68
C VAL A 208 2.50 35.46 17.61
N ASP A 209 3.83 35.33 17.74
CA ASP A 209 4.63 36.24 18.56
C ASP A 209 4.56 37.70 18.05
N HIS A 210 4.50 37.89 16.73
CA HIS A 210 4.35 39.22 16.13
C HIS A 210 2.95 39.81 16.38
N GLU A 211 1.90 39.02 16.22
CA GLU A 211 0.50 39.43 16.51
C GLU A 211 0.30 39.78 18.00
N LEU A 212 1.00 39.11 18.91
CA LEU A 212 0.98 39.43 20.35
C LEU A 212 1.78 40.70 20.68
N SER A 213 2.81 41.03 19.91
CA SER A 213 3.63 42.23 20.11
C SER A 213 3.03 43.50 19.51
N ASP A 214 2.22 43.39 18.45
CA ASP A 214 1.53 44.52 17.81
C ASP A 214 0.18 44.87 18.48
N GLY A 215 -0.31 44.00 19.38
CA GLY A 215 -1.55 44.18 20.14
C GLY A 215 -1.39 44.78 21.55
N ALA A 216 -0.17 45.17 21.94
CA ALA A 216 0.16 45.79 23.23
C ALA A 216 0.64 47.24 23.04
#